data_AF-A0A951A3J1-F1
#
_entry.id   AF-A0A951A3J1-F1
#
_cell.length_a   1.000
_cell.length_b   1.000
_cell.length_c   1.000
_cell.angle_alpha   90.00
_cell.angle_beta   90.00
_cell.angle_gamma   90.00
#
_symmetry.space_group_name_H-M   'P 1'
#
loop_
_entity.id
_entity.type
_entity.pdbx_description
1 polymer ?
#
loop_
_entity_poly.entity_id
_entity_poly.type
_entity_poly.pdbx_seq_one_letter_code
_entity_poly.pdbx_strand_id
1 'polypeptide(L)'
;MASMPTIKIRVRWSSEACDRGTLSLGDWETPCVVGEGGLVAASLKREGDKRTPIGVFPLRYGLFDPKALPDFPRDLAFPFVPACEDMIWEEEGPNYNRLVRVAGKERLDERLTRKREEPLFDVIVPIGFNDAVPEAGRGSALFIHAARADMRGTAGCIAIPRAQILELARRLVPGTMIDIDHEAGETAAVPRGSNSLAMEIVRFAGGEPGPKLIVTGAVHGNETCGPEAITRVIGEFRDGTLAIRRGAVTFVPIVNHKAYLQGTREGDRNLNRDLRPYVLPECHEDRIANLLCPLLGEHDVLLDLHSFRSGHEPFVFVGPSDNDGDIEPFARAKAEGDFAARLGPSLLMHGWLTAHARAQQERARQGGANVSFSKGVGTTEYMRFCGGYGVTVECGQHRDPKAPQVAYGAILSALAHLQLIAAPAPKRSAKRAIRIVDAVWCFSEGDCLEKAWTTGDAVTAGEIVARRADGEALKAPRDGFVIFPNPEPEPFVELYYFGEASERFGQ
;
A
#
# COMPACT_ATOMS: atom_id res chain seq x y z
N MET A 1 5.95 -30.71 -4.40
CA MET A 1 4.59 -30.16 -4.27
C MET A 1 4.07 -29.94 -5.69
N ALA A 2 2.99 -30.61 -6.10
CA ALA A 2 2.41 -30.37 -7.41
C ALA A 2 1.87 -28.93 -7.45
N SER A 3 2.26 -28.14 -8.45
CA SER A 3 1.73 -26.80 -8.67
C SER A 3 0.21 -26.87 -8.79
N MET A 4 -0.52 -26.05 -8.04
CA MET A 4 -1.97 -26.00 -8.18
C MET A 4 -2.35 -25.65 -9.62
N PRO A 5 -3.22 -26.41 -10.29
CA PRO A 5 -3.59 -26.16 -11.67
C PRO A 5 -4.25 -24.78 -11.77
N THR A 6 -3.70 -23.94 -12.63
CA THR A 6 -4.10 -22.54 -12.79
C THR A 6 -4.49 -22.32 -14.25
N ILE A 7 -5.70 -21.83 -14.48
CA ILE A 7 -6.11 -21.31 -15.78
C ILE A 7 -5.38 -19.98 -15.98
N LYS A 8 -4.76 -19.78 -17.13
CA LYS A 8 -4.22 -18.47 -17.52
C LYS A 8 -5.04 -17.90 -18.66
N ILE A 9 -5.59 -16.72 -18.44
CA ILE A 9 -6.19 -15.88 -19.47
C ILE A 9 -5.15 -14.84 -19.85
N ARG A 10 -4.80 -14.81 -21.13
CA ARG A 10 -3.86 -13.82 -21.68
C ARG A 10 -4.52 -13.07 -22.82
N VAL A 11 -4.58 -11.76 -22.68
CA VAL A 11 -5.18 -10.85 -23.67
C VAL A 11 -4.08 -9.92 -24.18
N ARG A 12 -3.94 -9.76 -25.48
CA ARG A 12 -2.95 -8.82 -26.02
C ARG A 12 -3.23 -7.40 -25.51
N TRP A 13 -2.18 -6.71 -25.05
CA TRP A 13 -2.32 -5.29 -24.67
C TRP A 13 -2.52 -4.41 -25.92
N SER A 14 -3.43 -3.45 -25.83
CA SER A 14 -3.72 -2.46 -26.88
C SER A 14 -4.18 -1.15 -26.26
N SER A 15 -3.91 -0.03 -26.93
CA SER A 15 -4.47 1.28 -26.57
C SER A 15 -5.98 1.38 -26.84
N GLU A 16 -6.51 0.50 -27.68
CA GLU A 16 -7.94 0.29 -27.92
C GLU A 16 -8.44 -0.93 -27.13
N ALA A 17 -9.73 -0.99 -26.83
CA ALA A 17 -10.30 -2.14 -26.12
C ALA A 17 -10.05 -3.44 -26.90
N CYS A 18 -9.39 -4.41 -26.28
CA CYS A 18 -9.15 -5.73 -26.83
C CYS A 18 -9.92 -6.77 -26.01
N ASP A 19 -10.88 -7.43 -26.66
CA ASP A 19 -11.76 -8.43 -26.04
C ASP A 19 -11.36 -9.87 -26.38
N ARG A 20 -10.30 -10.07 -27.19
CA ARG A 20 -9.81 -11.39 -27.63
C ARG A 20 -8.59 -11.83 -26.83
N GLY A 21 -8.61 -13.07 -26.36
CA GLY A 21 -7.47 -13.66 -25.66
C GLY A 21 -7.37 -15.17 -25.83
N THR A 22 -6.45 -15.75 -25.08
CA THR A 22 -6.22 -17.19 -25.01
C THR A 22 -6.40 -17.67 -23.58
N LEU A 23 -7.16 -18.75 -23.41
CA LEU A 23 -7.25 -19.51 -22.16
C LEU A 23 -6.31 -20.71 -22.28
N SER A 24 -5.39 -20.86 -21.34
CA SER A 24 -4.53 -22.04 -21.20
C SER A 24 -4.71 -22.72 -19.84
N LEU A 25 -4.68 -24.06 -19.81
CA LEU A 25 -4.72 -24.87 -18.60
C LEU A 25 -3.87 -26.14 -18.81
N GLY A 26 -2.65 -26.13 -18.26
CA GLY A 26 -1.68 -27.18 -18.50
C GLY A 26 -1.18 -27.16 -19.95
N ASP A 27 -1.38 -28.27 -20.65
CA ASP A 27 -1.02 -28.47 -22.06
C ASP A 27 -2.14 -28.09 -23.05
N TRP A 28 -3.29 -27.64 -22.54
CA TRP A 28 -4.46 -27.32 -23.34
C TRP A 28 -4.68 -25.82 -23.45
N GLU A 29 -4.99 -25.37 -24.66
CA GLU A 29 -5.29 -23.97 -24.98
C GLU A 29 -6.54 -23.87 -25.86
N THR A 30 -7.29 -22.80 -25.66
CA THR A 30 -8.44 -22.43 -26.49
C THR A 30 -8.53 -20.91 -26.59
N PRO A 31 -9.01 -20.34 -27.71
CA PRO A 31 -9.37 -18.93 -27.72
C PRO A 31 -10.43 -18.64 -26.67
N CYS A 32 -10.38 -17.44 -26.10
CA CYS A 32 -11.40 -16.92 -25.20
C CYS A 32 -11.73 -15.47 -25.53
N VAL A 33 -12.86 -15.00 -25.03
CA VAL A 33 -13.25 -13.60 -25.07
C VAL A 33 -13.47 -13.08 -23.66
N VAL A 34 -13.10 -11.83 -23.44
CA VAL A 34 -13.28 -11.11 -22.18
C VAL A 34 -14.34 -10.02 -22.36
N GLY A 35 -14.47 -9.12 -21.39
CA GLY A 35 -15.34 -7.95 -21.51
C GLY A 35 -15.05 -7.14 -22.78
N GLU A 36 -16.09 -6.63 -23.44
CA GLU A 36 -16.00 -5.77 -24.64
C GLU A 36 -15.09 -4.56 -24.42
N GLY A 37 -15.05 -4.02 -23.20
CA GLY A 37 -14.15 -2.94 -22.79
C GLY A 37 -12.72 -3.38 -22.45
N GLY A 38 -12.38 -4.65 -22.68
CA GLY A 38 -11.10 -5.27 -22.41
C GLY A 38 -10.85 -5.63 -20.95
N LEU A 39 -9.57 -5.77 -20.59
CA LEU A 39 -9.14 -6.00 -19.22
C LEU A 39 -9.09 -4.69 -18.42
N VAL A 40 -9.34 -4.77 -17.12
CA VAL A 40 -9.21 -3.65 -16.20
C VAL A 40 -8.54 -4.11 -14.91
N ALA A 41 -7.75 -3.26 -14.27
CA ALA A 41 -7.30 -3.56 -12.92
C ALA A 41 -8.51 -3.94 -12.04
N ALA A 42 -8.42 -5.07 -11.32
CA ALA A 42 -9.50 -5.58 -10.46
C ALA A 42 -10.02 -4.54 -9.47
N SER A 43 -9.26 -3.50 -9.21
CA SER A 43 -9.50 -2.41 -8.28
C SER A 43 -10.34 -1.27 -8.88
N LEU A 44 -10.25 -1.10 -10.20
CA LEU A 44 -10.98 -0.11 -11.01
C LEU A 44 -12.25 -0.70 -11.64
N LYS A 45 -12.42 -2.02 -11.64
CA LYS A 45 -13.64 -2.68 -12.12
C LYS A 45 -14.89 -2.05 -11.48
N ARG A 46 -15.87 -1.68 -12.31
CA ARG A 46 -17.19 -1.18 -11.91
C ARG A 46 -18.28 -1.95 -12.64
N GLU A 47 -19.48 -1.92 -12.10
CA GLU A 47 -20.65 -2.45 -12.77
C GLU A 47 -20.97 -1.66 -14.05
N GLY A 48 -21.33 -2.35 -15.13
CA GLY A 48 -21.59 -1.73 -16.43
C GLY A 48 -20.39 -1.27 -17.25
N ASP A 49 -19.14 -1.35 -16.72
CA ASP A 49 -17.93 -0.93 -17.47
C ASP A 49 -17.58 -1.84 -18.65
N LYS A 50 -18.24 -3.00 -18.77
CA LYS A 50 -17.99 -4.05 -19.76
C LYS A 50 -16.56 -4.59 -19.75
N ARG A 51 -15.83 -4.51 -18.64
CA ARG A 51 -14.43 -4.97 -18.53
C ARG A 51 -14.29 -6.22 -17.66
N THR A 52 -13.27 -7.01 -17.91
CA THR A 52 -12.91 -8.18 -17.09
C THR A 52 -11.77 -7.82 -16.13
N PRO A 53 -11.86 -8.16 -14.83
CA PRO A 53 -10.83 -7.78 -13.86
C PRO A 53 -9.52 -8.59 -14.05
N ILE A 54 -8.38 -7.90 -14.03
CA ILE A 54 -7.02 -8.45 -13.98
C ILE A 54 -6.74 -8.92 -12.56
N GLY A 55 -6.22 -10.14 -12.40
CA GLY A 55 -5.86 -10.70 -11.10
C GLY A 55 -5.93 -12.22 -11.06
N VAL A 56 -5.65 -12.78 -9.89
CA VAL A 56 -5.75 -14.22 -9.63
C VAL A 56 -6.94 -14.49 -8.73
N PHE A 57 -7.93 -15.22 -9.23
CA PHE A 57 -9.18 -15.49 -8.53
C PHE A 57 -9.41 -17.00 -8.35
N PRO A 58 -9.98 -17.45 -7.23
CA PRO A 58 -10.39 -18.84 -7.10
C PRO A 58 -11.64 -19.11 -7.95
N LEU A 59 -11.71 -20.28 -8.57
CA LEU A 59 -13.00 -20.77 -9.07
C LEU A 59 -13.79 -21.38 -7.91
N ARG A 60 -15.11 -21.21 -7.91
CA ARG A 60 -15.97 -21.72 -6.83
C ARG A 60 -16.39 -23.17 -7.09
N TYR A 61 -17.44 -23.33 -7.87
CA TYR A 61 -18.03 -24.58 -8.31
C TYR A 61 -18.55 -24.36 -9.72
N GLY A 62 -18.90 -25.41 -10.44
CA GLY A 62 -19.63 -25.29 -11.70
C GLY A 62 -21.13 -25.38 -11.47
N LEU A 63 -21.92 -24.69 -12.28
CA LEU A 63 -23.35 -24.93 -12.41
C LEU A 63 -23.64 -25.34 -13.84
N PHE A 64 -24.59 -26.25 -14.04
CA PHE A 64 -25.07 -26.60 -15.37
C PHE A 64 -26.59 -26.76 -15.36
N ASP A 65 -27.23 -26.48 -16.50
CA ASP A 65 -28.66 -26.70 -16.68
C ASP A 65 -28.93 -28.18 -17.03
N PRO A 66 -29.56 -28.96 -16.12
CA PRO A 66 -29.81 -30.38 -16.35
C PRO A 66 -30.88 -30.65 -17.42
N LYS A 67 -31.71 -29.67 -17.78
CA LYS A 67 -32.68 -29.80 -18.88
C LYS A 67 -32.02 -29.58 -20.23
N ALA A 68 -31.10 -28.63 -20.31
CA ALA A 68 -30.34 -28.38 -21.52
C ALA A 68 -29.27 -29.46 -21.76
N LEU A 69 -28.68 -29.99 -20.69
CA LEU A 69 -27.59 -30.96 -20.72
C LEU A 69 -27.93 -32.19 -19.84
N PRO A 70 -28.88 -33.04 -20.27
CA PRO A 70 -29.26 -34.22 -19.49
C PRO A 70 -28.09 -35.19 -19.27
N ASP A 71 -27.21 -35.30 -20.27
CA ASP A 71 -26.04 -36.20 -20.27
C ASP A 71 -24.75 -35.52 -19.76
N PHE A 72 -24.86 -34.42 -18.99
CA PHE A 72 -23.68 -33.76 -18.42
C PHE A 72 -22.87 -34.74 -17.53
N PRO A 73 -21.54 -34.85 -17.70
CA PRO A 73 -20.71 -35.78 -16.93
C PRO A 73 -20.85 -35.60 -15.42
N ARG A 74 -20.89 -36.71 -14.68
CA ARG A 74 -21.13 -36.71 -13.22
C ARG A 74 -19.91 -37.14 -12.41
N ASP A 75 -18.89 -37.65 -13.07
CA ASP A 75 -17.64 -38.18 -12.52
C ASP A 75 -16.48 -37.17 -12.60
N LEU A 76 -16.79 -35.87 -12.61
CA LEU A 76 -15.81 -34.78 -12.68
C LEU A 76 -15.13 -34.54 -11.32
N ALA A 77 -13.84 -34.22 -11.33
CA ALA A 77 -13.10 -33.89 -10.13
C ALA A 77 -13.55 -32.56 -9.51
N PHE A 78 -13.75 -31.52 -10.33
CA PHE A 78 -14.33 -30.26 -9.89
C PHE A 78 -15.85 -30.39 -9.72
N PRO A 79 -16.44 -29.86 -8.63
CA PRO A 79 -17.86 -30.03 -8.36
C PRO A 79 -18.71 -29.22 -9.34
N PHE A 80 -19.52 -29.90 -10.14
CA PHE A 80 -20.58 -29.30 -10.95
C PHE A 80 -21.94 -29.62 -10.34
N VAL A 81 -22.70 -28.58 -10.01
CA VAL A 81 -24.00 -28.67 -9.35
C VAL A 81 -25.11 -28.44 -10.38
N PRO A 82 -26.18 -29.26 -10.42
CA PRO A 82 -27.32 -28.99 -11.28
C PRO A 82 -28.03 -27.70 -10.85
N ALA A 83 -28.17 -26.74 -11.76
CA ALA A 83 -28.93 -25.53 -11.53
C ALA A 83 -30.43 -25.87 -11.40
N CYS A 84 -31.10 -25.25 -10.42
CA CYS A 84 -32.54 -25.37 -10.24
C CYS A 84 -33.25 -24.15 -10.82
N GLU A 85 -34.53 -24.32 -11.17
CA GLU A 85 -35.33 -23.25 -11.81
C GLU A 85 -35.57 -22.03 -10.92
N ASP A 86 -35.35 -22.14 -9.63
CA ASP A 86 -35.51 -21.07 -8.64
C ASP A 86 -34.20 -20.32 -8.35
N MET A 87 -33.09 -20.66 -9.00
CA MET A 87 -31.79 -20.03 -8.76
C MET A 87 -31.60 -18.77 -9.61
N ILE A 88 -31.20 -17.68 -8.95
CA ILE A 88 -30.73 -16.44 -9.56
C ILE A 88 -29.36 -16.06 -8.99
N TRP A 89 -28.61 -15.24 -9.72
CA TRP A 89 -27.50 -14.50 -9.12
C TRP A 89 -28.02 -13.13 -8.72
N GLU A 90 -27.93 -12.79 -7.43
CA GLU A 90 -28.44 -11.51 -6.94
C GLU A 90 -27.46 -10.39 -7.32
N GLU A 91 -27.96 -9.39 -8.04
CA GLU A 91 -27.19 -8.24 -8.52
C GLU A 91 -27.54 -6.96 -7.75
N GLU A 92 -28.46 -7.01 -6.78
CA GLU A 92 -28.83 -5.85 -5.95
C GLU A 92 -29.09 -6.21 -4.47
N GLY A 93 -29.06 -5.19 -3.60
CA GLY A 93 -29.48 -5.34 -2.20
C GLY A 93 -28.51 -6.12 -1.29
N PRO A 94 -28.99 -6.64 -0.14
CA PRO A 94 -28.12 -7.18 0.92
C PRO A 94 -27.44 -8.52 0.56
N ASN A 95 -27.94 -9.22 -0.46
CA ASN A 95 -27.35 -10.45 -0.97
C ASN A 95 -26.56 -10.23 -2.26
N TYR A 96 -26.15 -8.99 -2.56
CA TYR A 96 -25.39 -8.63 -3.75
C TYR A 96 -24.23 -9.60 -4.03
N ASN A 97 -24.11 -9.98 -5.31
CA ASN A 97 -23.13 -10.90 -5.85
C ASN A 97 -23.12 -12.30 -5.19
N ARG A 98 -24.31 -12.84 -4.91
CA ARG A 98 -24.48 -14.20 -4.36
C ARG A 98 -25.51 -15.00 -5.14
N LEU A 99 -25.28 -16.30 -5.23
CA LEU A 99 -26.30 -17.25 -5.69
C LEU A 99 -27.39 -17.38 -4.62
N VAL A 100 -28.63 -17.08 -4.99
CA VAL A 100 -29.79 -17.21 -4.09
C VAL A 100 -30.91 -17.99 -4.78
N ARG A 101 -31.85 -18.49 -3.98
CA ARG A 101 -33.11 -19.08 -4.47
C ARG A 101 -34.24 -18.09 -4.25
N VAL A 102 -35.06 -17.89 -5.28
CA VAL A 102 -36.24 -17.05 -5.24
C VAL A 102 -37.50 -17.89 -5.43
N ALA A 103 -38.45 -17.73 -4.51
CA ALA A 103 -39.73 -18.43 -4.57
C ALA A 103 -40.71 -17.71 -5.50
N GLY A 104 -41.69 -18.45 -6.04
CA GLY A 104 -42.80 -17.89 -6.81
C GLY A 104 -42.54 -17.75 -8.31
N LYS A 105 -43.34 -16.92 -8.99
CA LYS A 105 -43.29 -16.67 -10.44
C LYS A 105 -42.72 -15.30 -10.79
N GLU A 106 -42.11 -14.63 -9.84
CA GLU A 106 -41.46 -13.33 -10.03
C GLU A 106 -39.99 -13.54 -10.46
N ARG A 107 -39.38 -12.53 -11.09
CA ARG A 107 -37.97 -12.54 -11.53
C ARG A 107 -37.60 -13.73 -12.43
N LEU A 108 -38.54 -14.21 -13.26
CA LEU A 108 -38.31 -15.34 -14.19
C LEU A 108 -37.15 -15.05 -15.17
N ASP A 109 -37.05 -13.80 -15.62
CA ASP A 109 -36.04 -13.34 -16.57
C ASP A 109 -34.63 -13.19 -15.95
N GLU A 110 -34.49 -13.40 -14.64
CA GLU A 110 -33.21 -13.37 -13.94
C GLU A 110 -32.68 -14.77 -13.62
N ARG A 111 -33.53 -15.80 -13.77
CA ARG A 111 -33.18 -17.20 -13.49
C ARG A 111 -31.99 -17.65 -14.32
N LEU A 112 -31.08 -18.39 -13.70
CA LEU A 112 -29.91 -18.92 -14.38
C LEU A 112 -30.30 -19.85 -15.54
N THR A 113 -31.35 -20.66 -15.34
CA THR A 113 -31.92 -21.61 -16.31
C THR A 113 -32.99 -20.99 -17.20
N ARG A 114 -33.08 -19.65 -17.29
CA ARG A 114 -34.05 -19.00 -18.19
C ARG A 114 -33.75 -19.37 -19.64
N LYS A 115 -34.80 -19.50 -20.45
CA LYS A 115 -34.65 -19.76 -21.88
C LYS A 115 -34.05 -18.53 -22.55
N ARG A 116 -32.91 -18.71 -23.22
CA ARG A 116 -32.22 -17.68 -24.02
C ARG A 116 -32.21 -18.12 -25.48
N GLU A 117 -32.06 -17.16 -26.40
CA GLU A 117 -31.89 -17.46 -27.84
C GLU A 117 -30.62 -18.27 -28.10
N GLU A 118 -29.54 -17.90 -27.42
CA GLU A 118 -28.26 -18.60 -27.44
C GLU A 118 -28.02 -19.29 -26.08
N PRO A 119 -27.60 -20.57 -26.07
CA PRO A 119 -27.31 -21.37 -24.87
C PRO A 119 -25.95 -21.03 -24.25
N LEU A 120 -25.75 -19.75 -23.89
CA LEU A 120 -24.45 -19.24 -23.43
C LEU A 120 -24.12 -19.67 -21.99
N PHE A 121 -25.15 -19.88 -21.16
CA PHE A 121 -25.02 -20.15 -19.73
C PHE A 121 -25.56 -21.53 -19.32
N ASP A 122 -25.68 -22.47 -20.28
CA ASP A 122 -26.02 -23.87 -19.98
C ASP A 122 -25.01 -24.51 -19.01
N VAL A 123 -23.77 -24.00 -19.01
CA VAL A 123 -22.73 -24.30 -18.03
C VAL A 123 -22.06 -22.98 -17.66
N ILE A 124 -21.92 -22.73 -16.36
CA ILE A 124 -21.22 -21.57 -15.83
C ILE A 124 -20.25 -21.99 -14.73
N VAL A 125 -19.13 -21.29 -14.64
CA VAL A 125 -18.17 -21.46 -13.55
C VAL A 125 -17.91 -20.09 -12.92
N PRO A 126 -18.52 -19.79 -11.75
CA PRO A 126 -18.21 -18.61 -10.95
C PRO A 126 -16.73 -18.38 -10.68
N ILE A 127 -16.30 -17.17 -11.06
CA ILE A 127 -15.00 -16.60 -10.74
C ILE A 127 -15.17 -15.85 -9.41
N GLY A 128 -14.32 -16.14 -8.43
CA GLY A 128 -14.37 -15.58 -7.07
C GLY A 128 -13.92 -14.13 -6.97
N PHE A 129 -14.46 -13.27 -7.83
CA PHE A 129 -14.27 -11.82 -7.81
C PHE A 129 -15.44 -11.16 -7.08
N ASN A 130 -15.13 -10.30 -6.10
CA ASN A 130 -16.10 -9.50 -5.35
C ASN A 130 -17.20 -10.32 -4.63
N ASP A 131 -16.97 -11.59 -4.30
CA ASP A 131 -18.02 -12.50 -3.77
C ASP A 131 -17.83 -12.87 -2.28
N ALA A 132 -16.60 -12.88 -1.77
CA ALA A 132 -16.30 -13.21 -0.38
C ALA A 132 -16.77 -12.13 0.60
N VAL A 133 -16.48 -10.86 0.28
CA VAL A 133 -17.00 -9.67 0.96
C VAL A 133 -17.51 -8.73 -0.14
N PRO A 134 -18.78 -8.89 -0.56
CA PRO A 134 -19.29 -8.20 -1.74
C PRO A 134 -19.44 -6.69 -1.49
N GLU A 135 -18.85 -5.90 -2.37
CA GLU A 135 -19.04 -4.45 -2.46
C GLU A 135 -19.96 -4.13 -3.66
N ALA A 136 -21.10 -3.51 -3.39
CA ALA A 136 -22.07 -3.14 -4.43
C ALA A 136 -21.44 -2.21 -5.49
N GLY A 137 -21.78 -2.40 -6.76
CA GLY A 137 -21.26 -1.60 -7.88
C GLY A 137 -19.82 -1.92 -8.31
N ARG A 138 -19.14 -2.86 -7.63
CA ARG A 138 -17.80 -3.33 -8.04
C ARG A 138 -17.85 -4.40 -9.16
N GLY A 139 -19.04 -4.85 -9.53
CA GLY A 139 -19.29 -5.90 -10.51
C GLY A 139 -19.69 -7.21 -9.84
N SER A 140 -20.66 -7.91 -10.44
CA SER A 140 -21.27 -9.14 -9.96
C SER A 140 -21.31 -10.20 -11.08
N ALA A 141 -21.68 -11.43 -10.74
CA ALA A 141 -22.03 -12.48 -11.70
C ALA A 141 -20.95 -12.75 -12.77
N LEU A 142 -19.67 -12.73 -12.39
CA LEU A 142 -18.58 -13.04 -13.31
C LEU A 142 -18.35 -14.55 -13.41
N PHE A 143 -18.58 -15.09 -14.62
CA PHE A 143 -18.49 -16.51 -14.91
C PHE A 143 -17.49 -16.81 -16.03
N ILE A 144 -17.03 -18.06 -16.08
CA ILE A 144 -16.63 -18.69 -17.33
C ILE A 144 -17.87 -19.35 -17.95
N HIS A 145 -18.18 -19.05 -19.21
CA HIS A 145 -19.36 -19.61 -19.90
C HIS A 145 -19.12 -19.79 -21.42
N ALA A 146 -20.11 -20.30 -22.16
CA ALA A 146 -19.99 -20.48 -23.60
C ALA A 146 -20.06 -19.14 -24.34
N ALA A 147 -19.14 -18.92 -25.29
CA ALA A 147 -19.11 -17.72 -26.13
C ALA A 147 -20.17 -17.79 -27.23
N ARG A 148 -20.59 -16.61 -27.70
CA ARG A 148 -21.41 -16.45 -28.91
C ARG A 148 -20.64 -16.96 -30.14
N ALA A 149 -21.36 -17.33 -31.19
CA ALA A 149 -20.74 -17.88 -32.40
C ALA A 149 -19.74 -16.91 -33.07
N ASP A 150 -19.99 -15.59 -32.99
CA ASP A 150 -19.09 -14.55 -33.49
C ASP A 150 -18.00 -14.13 -32.51
N MET A 151 -17.99 -14.73 -31.31
CA MET A 151 -16.99 -14.49 -30.27
C MET A 151 -16.88 -13.00 -29.89
N ARG A 152 -17.95 -12.21 -29.96
CA ARG A 152 -17.93 -10.81 -29.49
C ARG A 152 -17.76 -10.74 -27.96
N GLY A 153 -17.16 -9.65 -27.48
CA GLY A 153 -16.90 -9.40 -26.06
C GLY A 153 -18.14 -9.48 -25.16
N THR A 154 -17.89 -9.78 -23.89
CA THR A 154 -18.92 -9.96 -22.87
C THR A 154 -19.16 -8.65 -22.10
N ALA A 155 -20.06 -8.67 -21.11
CA ALA A 155 -20.19 -7.57 -20.14
C ALA A 155 -19.13 -7.59 -19.02
N GLY A 156 -18.19 -8.55 -19.05
CA GLY A 156 -17.13 -8.72 -18.04
C GLY A 156 -16.79 -10.18 -17.70
N CYS A 157 -17.65 -11.13 -18.10
CA CYS A 157 -17.37 -12.57 -18.02
C CYS A 157 -16.22 -12.99 -18.94
N ILE A 158 -15.72 -14.20 -18.74
CA ILE A 158 -14.84 -14.88 -19.69
C ILE A 158 -15.68 -15.91 -20.45
N ALA A 159 -15.58 -15.94 -21.77
CA ALA A 159 -16.28 -16.94 -22.56
C ALA A 159 -15.33 -17.68 -23.51
N ILE A 160 -15.55 -18.98 -23.67
CA ILE A 160 -14.79 -19.85 -24.58
C ILE A 160 -15.72 -20.50 -25.61
N PRO A 161 -15.22 -20.97 -26.77
CA PRO A 161 -16.05 -21.65 -27.76
C PRO A 161 -16.90 -22.75 -27.10
N ARG A 162 -18.18 -22.81 -27.45
CA ARG A 162 -19.13 -23.75 -26.82
C ARG A 162 -18.62 -25.20 -26.83
N ALA A 163 -17.97 -25.62 -27.92
CA ALA A 163 -17.39 -26.95 -28.06
C ALA A 163 -16.32 -27.30 -27.00
N GLN A 164 -15.72 -26.30 -26.36
CA GLN A 164 -14.61 -26.44 -25.41
C GLN A 164 -15.07 -26.44 -23.94
N ILE A 165 -16.34 -26.15 -23.66
CA ILE A 165 -16.88 -26.05 -22.29
C ILE A 165 -16.81 -27.39 -21.54
N LEU A 166 -17.14 -28.50 -22.20
CA LEU A 166 -17.05 -29.82 -21.59
C LEU A 166 -15.60 -30.25 -21.35
N GLU A 167 -14.68 -29.84 -22.23
CA GLU A 167 -13.26 -30.12 -22.04
C GLU A 167 -12.70 -29.32 -20.87
N LEU A 168 -13.07 -28.04 -20.73
CA LEU A 168 -12.76 -27.26 -19.53
C LEU A 168 -13.26 -27.99 -18.28
N ALA A 169 -14.53 -28.40 -18.25
CA ALA A 169 -15.15 -29.06 -17.10
C ALA A 169 -14.40 -30.33 -16.65
N ARG A 170 -13.87 -31.13 -17.59
CA ARG A 170 -13.06 -32.33 -17.31
C ARG A 170 -11.68 -32.02 -16.72
N ARG A 171 -11.11 -30.85 -17.04
CA ARG A 171 -9.76 -30.45 -16.60
C ARG A 171 -9.74 -29.71 -15.27
N LEU A 172 -10.86 -29.13 -14.86
CA LEU A 172 -10.95 -28.47 -13.56
C LEU A 172 -10.81 -29.47 -12.41
N VAL A 173 -10.15 -29.04 -11.33
CA VAL A 173 -10.09 -29.77 -10.06
C VAL A 173 -10.35 -28.79 -8.90
N PRO A 174 -10.76 -29.26 -7.70
CA PRO A 174 -10.97 -28.38 -6.56
C PRO A 174 -9.72 -27.57 -6.24
N GLY A 175 -9.90 -26.26 -6.02
CA GLY A 175 -8.80 -25.32 -5.80
C GLY A 175 -8.17 -24.73 -7.07
N THR A 176 -8.66 -25.06 -8.27
CA THR A 176 -8.22 -24.38 -9.50
C THR A 176 -8.40 -22.86 -9.37
N MET A 177 -7.33 -22.13 -9.68
CA MET A 177 -7.32 -20.66 -9.75
C MET A 177 -7.39 -20.21 -11.21
N ILE A 178 -7.84 -18.98 -11.45
CA ILE A 178 -7.77 -18.31 -12.74
C ILE A 178 -6.92 -17.05 -12.62
N ASP A 179 -5.85 -16.97 -13.40
CA ASP A 179 -4.92 -15.86 -13.53
C ASP A 179 -5.25 -15.10 -14.82
N ILE A 180 -5.73 -13.87 -14.69
CA ILE A 180 -6.17 -13.01 -15.79
C ILE A 180 -5.19 -11.85 -15.93
N ASP A 181 -4.52 -11.76 -17.07
CA ASP A 181 -3.55 -10.70 -17.35
C ASP A 181 -3.34 -10.49 -18.86
N HIS A 182 -2.49 -9.52 -19.22
CA HIS A 182 -2.06 -9.32 -20.59
C HIS A 182 -0.97 -10.32 -21.04
N GLU A 183 -0.87 -10.56 -22.36
CA GLU A 183 0.25 -11.30 -22.95
C GLU A 183 1.59 -10.60 -22.66
N ALA A 184 2.61 -11.37 -22.27
CA ALA A 184 3.94 -10.83 -22.01
C ALA A 184 4.70 -10.60 -23.31
N GLY A 185 4.95 -9.33 -23.66
CA GLY A 185 5.85 -8.91 -24.74
C GLY A 185 6.51 -7.58 -24.34
N GLU A 186 7.85 -7.55 -24.37
CA GLU A 186 8.75 -6.42 -24.04
C GLU A 186 8.29 -5.54 -22.88
N THR A 187 8.80 -5.87 -21.69
CA THR A 187 8.82 -5.09 -20.44
C THR A 187 8.41 -3.62 -20.57
N ALA A 188 7.10 -3.39 -20.59
CA ALA A 188 6.53 -2.12 -20.18
C ALA A 188 6.37 -2.19 -18.66
N ALA A 189 7.08 -1.29 -17.98
CA ALA A 189 7.02 -1.07 -16.55
C ALA A 189 5.59 -1.24 -16.01
N VAL A 190 5.43 -2.03 -14.95
CA VAL A 190 4.16 -2.14 -14.19
C VAL A 190 3.71 -0.73 -13.80
N PRO A 191 2.60 -0.19 -14.36
CA PRO A 191 2.03 1.04 -13.88
C PRO A 191 1.07 0.72 -12.74
N ARG A 192 1.50 1.13 -11.55
CA ARG A 192 0.78 1.47 -10.31
C ARG A 192 -0.76 1.45 -10.39
N GLY A 193 -1.42 0.70 -9.48
CA GLY A 193 -2.86 0.82 -9.26
C GLY A 193 -3.55 -0.29 -8.45
N SER A 194 -2.96 -0.74 -7.33
CA SER A 194 -3.69 -1.57 -6.36
C SER A 194 -4.70 -0.71 -5.58
N ASN A 195 -6.00 -0.65 -5.99
CA ASN A 195 -7.11 -0.23 -5.08
C ASN A 195 -7.55 -1.38 -4.16
N SER A 196 -6.66 -2.31 -3.82
CA SER A 196 -6.86 -3.10 -2.62
C SER A 196 -6.63 -2.17 -1.42
N LEU A 197 -7.51 -2.19 -0.43
CA LEU A 197 -7.17 -1.68 0.91
C LEU A 197 -6.32 -2.70 1.70
N ALA A 198 -6.07 -3.89 1.13
CA ALA A 198 -5.21 -4.88 1.77
C ALA A 198 -3.75 -4.42 1.71
N MET A 199 -3.13 -4.36 2.89
CA MET A 199 -1.71 -4.11 3.06
C MET A 199 -0.90 -5.26 2.47
N GLU A 200 -0.15 -4.99 1.39
CA GLU A 200 0.79 -5.97 0.84
C GLU A 200 1.98 -6.12 1.79
N ILE A 201 2.25 -7.36 2.22
CA ILE A 201 3.35 -7.71 3.11
C ILE A 201 4.18 -8.79 2.42
N VAL A 202 5.41 -8.46 2.05
CA VAL A 202 6.32 -9.39 1.36
C VAL A 202 7.52 -9.65 2.26
N ARG A 203 7.72 -10.90 2.68
CA ARG A 203 8.82 -11.30 3.56
C ARG A 203 9.81 -12.22 2.84
N PHE A 204 11.09 -11.91 2.97
CA PHE A 204 12.20 -12.76 2.56
C PHE A 204 13.03 -13.13 3.79
N ALA A 205 13.41 -14.40 3.91
CA ALA A 205 14.14 -14.92 5.06
C ALA A 205 15.37 -15.75 4.63
N GLY A 206 16.46 -15.59 5.38
CA GLY A 206 17.68 -16.37 5.20
C GLY A 206 17.71 -17.61 6.08
N GLY A 207 18.60 -18.56 5.75
CA GLY A 207 18.75 -19.80 6.52
C GLY A 207 19.48 -19.63 7.85
N GLU A 208 20.23 -18.53 8.02
CA GLU A 208 21.02 -18.26 9.23
C GLU A 208 20.31 -17.27 10.18
N PRO A 209 20.54 -17.36 11.51
CA PRO A 209 20.02 -16.38 12.46
C PRO A 209 20.56 -14.96 12.20
N GLY A 210 19.69 -13.97 12.26
CA GLY A 210 20.04 -12.58 12.05
C GLY A 210 18.91 -11.61 12.41
N PRO A 211 19.17 -10.30 12.29
CA PRO A 211 18.17 -9.29 12.61
C PRO A 211 16.95 -9.38 11.70
N LYS A 212 15.82 -8.90 12.18
CA LYS A 212 14.59 -8.74 11.41
C LYS A 212 14.39 -7.27 11.07
N LEU A 213 14.48 -6.94 9.78
CA LEU A 213 14.24 -5.59 9.26
C LEU A 213 12.80 -5.50 8.74
N ILE A 214 12.10 -4.40 9.02
CA ILE A 214 10.89 -4.01 8.31
C ILE A 214 11.16 -2.71 7.55
N VAL A 215 10.73 -2.66 6.29
CA VAL A 215 10.84 -1.48 5.42
C VAL A 215 9.43 -1.06 5.00
N THR A 216 9.05 0.17 5.32
CA THR A 216 7.71 0.72 5.06
C THR A 216 7.77 1.86 4.05
N GLY A 217 6.76 1.94 3.20
CA GLY A 217 6.52 3.06 2.29
C GLY A 217 5.06 3.52 2.36
N ALA A 218 4.81 4.75 1.92
CA ALA A 218 3.49 5.38 1.89
C ALA A 218 2.68 5.20 3.20
N VAL A 219 3.33 5.53 4.33
CA VAL A 219 2.60 5.84 5.57
C VAL A 219 1.69 7.05 5.34
N HIS A 220 2.17 8.02 4.55
CA HIS A 220 1.36 9.05 3.91
C HIS A 220 1.18 8.71 2.42
N GLY A 221 -0.04 8.91 1.91
CA GLY A 221 -0.41 8.42 0.58
C GLY A 221 0.22 9.15 -0.60
N ASN A 222 0.54 10.43 -0.43
CA ASN A 222 1.13 11.27 -1.47
C ASN A 222 2.66 11.11 -1.59
N GLU A 223 3.27 10.18 -0.87
CA GLU A 223 4.72 9.98 -0.80
C GLU A 223 5.13 8.70 -1.56
N THR A 224 5.27 8.78 -2.89
CA THR A 224 5.41 7.58 -3.75
C THR A 224 6.82 7.01 -3.83
N CYS A 225 7.85 7.73 -3.39
CA CYS A 225 9.25 7.29 -3.51
C CYS A 225 9.57 5.97 -2.78
N GLY A 226 9.00 5.77 -1.59
CA GLY A 226 9.14 4.54 -0.82
C GLY A 226 8.51 3.33 -1.53
N PRO A 227 7.22 3.37 -1.91
CA PRO A 227 6.58 2.33 -2.71
C PRO A 227 7.38 1.94 -3.95
N GLU A 228 7.84 2.92 -4.73
CA GLU A 228 8.63 2.68 -5.95
C GLU A 228 9.93 1.91 -5.68
N ALA A 229 10.70 2.34 -4.68
CA ALA A 229 11.95 1.71 -4.30
C ALA A 229 11.73 0.30 -3.73
N ILE A 230 10.73 0.13 -2.89
CA ILE A 230 10.38 -1.16 -2.29
C ILE A 230 9.96 -2.15 -3.37
N THR A 231 9.05 -1.76 -4.29
CA THR A 231 8.61 -2.64 -5.39
C THR A 231 9.78 -3.09 -6.25
N ARG A 232 10.73 -2.19 -6.54
CA ARG A 232 11.96 -2.55 -7.26
C ARG A 232 12.78 -3.61 -6.52
N VAL A 233 13.05 -3.40 -5.23
CA VAL A 233 13.85 -4.33 -4.42
C VAL A 233 13.15 -5.69 -4.28
N ILE A 234 11.83 -5.71 -4.13
CA ILE A 234 11.04 -6.96 -4.15
C ILE A 234 11.25 -7.71 -5.47
N GLY A 235 11.25 -6.99 -6.60
CA GLY A 235 11.57 -7.56 -7.93
C GLY A 235 12.96 -8.20 -7.96
N GLU A 236 13.97 -7.47 -7.49
CA GLU A 236 15.37 -7.93 -7.43
C GLU A 236 15.55 -9.15 -6.50
N PHE A 237 14.72 -9.33 -5.47
CA PHE A 237 14.70 -10.58 -4.70
C PHE A 237 13.99 -11.73 -5.42
N ARG A 238 12.89 -11.44 -6.12
CA ARG A 238 12.10 -12.46 -6.85
C ARG A 238 12.85 -13.02 -8.05
N ASP A 239 13.67 -12.21 -8.72
CA ASP A 239 14.48 -12.62 -9.87
C ASP A 239 15.87 -13.18 -9.49
N GLY A 240 16.25 -13.08 -8.22
CA GLY A 240 17.50 -13.62 -7.69
C GLY A 240 18.71 -12.68 -7.77
N THR A 241 18.52 -11.43 -8.19
CA THR A 241 19.56 -10.38 -8.15
C THR A 241 20.04 -10.10 -6.72
N LEU A 242 19.12 -10.10 -5.76
CA LEU A 242 19.38 -10.00 -4.34
C LEU A 242 19.00 -11.30 -3.62
N ALA A 243 19.73 -11.64 -2.56
CA ALA A 243 19.44 -12.81 -1.74
C ALA A 243 19.69 -12.53 -0.26
N ILE A 244 18.72 -12.88 0.59
CA ILE A 244 18.86 -12.81 2.05
C ILE A 244 19.67 -14.02 2.52
N ARG A 245 20.76 -13.77 3.25
CA ARG A 245 21.61 -14.81 3.83
C ARG A 245 21.20 -15.19 5.24
N ARG A 246 20.89 -14.19 6.05
CA ARG A 246 20.57 -14.33 7.48
C ARG A 246 19.44 -13.42 7.88
N GLY A 247 18.76 -13.76 8.97
CA GLY A 247 17.64 -12.98 9.47
C GLY A 247 16.48 -12.91 8.47
N ALA A 248 15.74 -11.81 8.49
CA ALA A 248 14.65 -11.60 7.56
C ALA A 248 14.46 -10.11 7.25
N VAL A 249 13.88 -9.83 6.08
CA VAL A 249 13.34 -8.52 5.74
C VAL A 249 11.87 -8.65 5.36
N THR A 250 11.06 -7.73 5.88
CA THR A 250 9.66 -7.55 5.52
C THR A 250 9.48 -6.22 4.83
N PHE A 251 8.89 -6.24 3.66
CA PHE A 251 8.55 -5.05 2.89
C PHE A 251 7.05 -4.81 2.96
N VAL A 252 6.68 -3.57 3.28
CA VAL A 252 5.31 -3.06 3.19
C VAL A 252 5.35 -1.84 2.25
N PRO A 253 5.14 -2.04 0.93
CA PRO A 253 5.29 -0.97 -0.05
C PRO A 253 4.35 0.20 0.21
N ILE A 254 3.11 -0.10 0.59
CA ILE A 254 2.06 0.88 0.87
C ILE A 254 1.43 0.52 2.22
N VAL A 255 1.67 1.37 3.22
CA VAL A 255 1.08 1.21 4.57
C VAL A 255 -0.36 1.73 4.59
N ASN A 256 -0.57 2.98 4.17
CA ASN A 256 -1.88 3.62 4.17
C ASN A 256 -2.50 3.61 2.77
N HIS A 257 -3.15 2.49 2.43
CA HIS A 257 -3.75 2.29 1.11
C HIS A 257 -4.82 3.33 0.79
N LYS A 258 -5.67 3.71 1.75
CA LYS A 258 -6.71 4.73 1.51
C LYS A 258 -6.09 6.07 1.10
N ALA A 259 -5.13 6.56 1.88
CA ALA A 259 -4.43 7.81 1.56
C ALA A 259 -3.72 7.70 0.20
N TYR A 260 -3.04 6.58 -0.06
CA TYR A 260 -2.29 6.36 -1.30
C TYR A 260 -3.19 6.40 -2.54
N LEU A 261 -4.37 5.79 -2.45
CA LEU A 261 -5.37 5.79 -3.52
C LEU A 261 -6.00 7.14 -3.75
N GLN A 262 -6.18 7.92 -2.68
CA GLN A 262 -6.67 9.28 -2.76
C GLN A 262 -5.60 10.27 -3.26
N GLY A 263 -4.32 9.87 -3.26
CA GLY A 263 -3.20 10.76 -3.52
C GLY A 263 -3.06 11.86 -2.46
N THR A 264 -3.62 11.64 -1.27
CA THR A 264 -3.63 12.58 -0.15
C THR A 264 -2.58 12.18 0.88
N ARG A 265 -2.21 13.13 1.76
CA ARG A 265 -1.32 12.82 2.88
C ARG A 265 -1.95 11.78 3.83
N GLU A 266 -3.26 11.86 4.03
CA GLU A 266 -4.00 11.12 5.04
C GLU A 266 -5.29 10.55 4.43
N GLY A 267 -5.79 9.44 4.98
CA GLY A 267 -7.04 8.82 4.55
C GLY A 267 -8.24 9.38 5.31
N ASP A 268 -8.37 9.01 6.59
CA ASP A 268 -9.31 9.64 7.52
C ASP A 268 -8.61 10.54 8.55
N ARG A 269 -7.41 10.15 8.96
CA ARG A 269 -6.55 10.91 9.89
C ARG A 269 -5.08 10.64 9.63
N ASN A 270 -4.21 11.41 10.26
CA ASN A 270 -2.77 11.13 10.21
C ASN A 270 -2.44 9.84 10.98
N LEU A 271 -2.06 8.77 10.26
CA LEU A 271 -1.62 7.51 10.85
C LEU A 271 -0.37 7.71 11.73
N ASN A 272 0.56 8.53 11.25
CA ASN A 272 1.86 8.78 11.88
C ASN A 272 1.83 9.83 13.00
N ARG A 273 0.64 10.12 13.54
CA ARG A 273 0.45 11.01 14.70
C ARG A 273 -0.27 10.33 15.85
N ASP A 274 -0.93 9.20 15.66
CA ASP A 274 -1.58 8.44 16.72
C ASP A 274 -1.55 6.96 16.30
N LEU A 275 -0.35 6.37 16.35
CA LEU A 275 -0.14 4.96 16.05
C LEU A 275 -0.16 4.13 17.34
N ARG A 276 -1.19 3.29 17.48
CA ARG A 276 -1.36 2.32 18.57
C ARG A 276 -2.36 1.24 18.17
N PRO A 277 -2.42 0.11 18.90
CA PRO A 277 -3.54 -0.82 18.77
C PRO A 277 -4.85 -0.19 19.26
N TYR A 278 -5.92 -0.39 18.50
CA TYR A 278 -7.28 0.07 18.81
C TYR A 278 -8.19 -1.13 19.07
N VAL A 279 -8.84 -1.16 20.23
CA VAL A 279 -9.82 -2.21 20.58
C VAL A 279 -11.07 -2.09 19.71
N LEU A 280 -11.51 -0.86 19.45
CA LEU A 280 -12.67 -0.54 18.60
C LEU A 280 -12.19 0.42 17.51
N PRO A 281 -11.81 -0.08 16.32
CA PRO A 281 -11.30 0.78 15.25
C PRO A 281 -12.43 1.55 14.57
N GLU A 282 -12.34 2.87 14.55
CA GLU A 282 -13.38 3.76 14.03
C GLU A 282 -13.12 4.12 12.56
N CYS A 283 -11.86 4.43 12.23
CA CYS A 283 -11.46 4.84 10.88
C CYS A 283 -10.54 3.85 10.16
N HIS A 284 -10.13 4.17 8.92
CA HIS A 284 -9.20 3.34 8.16
C HIS A 284 -7.85 3.19 8.87
N GLU A 285 -7.27 4.29 9.34
CA GLU A 285 -5.97 4.28 10.02
C GLU A 285 -5.96 3.46 11.30
N ASP A 286 -7.05 3.38 12.05
CA ASP A 286 -7.14 2.50 13.23
C ASP A 286 -7.06 1.02 12.84
N ARG A 287 -7.73 0.65 11.75
CA ARG A 287 -7.69 -0.72 11.19
C ARG A 287 -6.28 -1.05 10.67
N ILE A 288 -5.63 -0.11 10.00
CA ILE A 288 -4.25 -0.24 9.54
C ILE A 288 -3.28 -0.34 10.72
N ALA A 289 -3.47 0.46 11.77
CA ALA A 289 -2.64 0.41 12.97
C ALA A 289 -2.70 -0.98 13.64
N ASN A 290 -3.87 -1.62 13.67
CA ASN A 290 -4.03 -2.98 14.19
C ASN A 290 -3.33 -4.07 13.36
N LEU A 291 -2.99 -3.79 12.09
CA LEU A 291 -2.16 -4.68 11.26
C LEU A 291 -0.67 -4.33 11.42
N LEU A 292 -0.34 -3.04 11.39
CA LEU A 292 1.05 -2.56 11.41
C LEU A 292 1.72 -2.74 12.77
N CYS A 293 1.01 -2.51 13.88
CA CYS A 293 1.60 -2.57 15.22
C CYS A 293 2.15 -3.97 15.57
N PRO A 294 1.40 -5.08 15.38
CA PRO A 294 1.95 -6.42 15.55
C PRO A 294 3.14 -6.70 14.63
N LEU A 295 3.07 -6.25 13.38
CA LEU A 295 4.18 -6.34 12.43
C LEU A 295 5.42 -5.64 12.98
N LEU A 296 5.34 -4.37 13.40
CA LEU A 296 6.47 -3.66 14.00
C LEU A 296 7.06 -4.42 15.20
N GLY A 297 6.20 -4.95 16.08
CA GLY A 297 6.62 -5.73 17.24
C GLY A 297 7.32 -7.07 16.93
N GLU A 298 7.19 -7.59 15.70
CA GLU A 298 7.93 -8.79 15.26
C GLU A 298 9.37 -8.51 14.83
N HIS A 299 9.76 -7.25 14.63
CA HIS A 299 11.03 -6.84 14.02
C HIS A 299 11.98 -6.17 15.01
N ASP A 300 13.27 -6.14 14.66
CA ASP A 300 14.32 -5.50 15.45
C ASP A 300 14.61 -4.07 14.97
N VAL A 301 14.46 -3.84 13.65
CA VAL A 301 14.83 -2.58 12.98
C VAL A 301 13.73 -2.13 12.02
N LEU A 302 13.37 -0.85 12.04
CA LEU A 302 12.48 -0.21 11.08
C LEU A 302 13.25 0.77 10.18
N LEU A 303 13.02 0.69 8.87
CA LEU A 303 13.35 1.72 7.90
C LEU A 303 12.06 2.26 7.31
N ASP A 304 11.68 3.49 7.66
CA ASP A 304 10.46 4.12 7.18
C ASP A 304 10.77 5.17 6.11
N LEU A 305 10.24 5.00 4.90
CA LEU A 305 10.60 5.81 3.73
C LEU A 305 9.52 6.86 3.46
N HIS A 306 9.89 8.14 3.62
CA HIS A 306 9.02 9.30 3.44
C HIS A 306 9.56 10.26 2.37
N SER A 307 8.75 11.22 1.99
CA SER A 307 9.19 12.42 1.26
C SER A 307 8.53 13.66 1.84
N PHE A 308 9.10 14.84 1.58
CA PHE A 308 8.63 16.10 2.18
C PHE A 308 8.07 17.09 1.16
N ARG A 309 7.27 18.04 1.64
CA ARG A 309 6.69 19.11 0.81
C ARG A 309 7.70 20.21 0.46
N SER A 310 8.51 20.63 1.44
CA SER A 310 9.50 21.72 1.36
C SER A 310 10.84 21.31 1.99
N GLY A 311 11.92 21.43 1.23
CA GLY A 311 13.28 21.00 1.61
C GLY A 311 14.21 20.97 0.40
N HIS A 312 15.52 21.08 0.63
CA HIS A 312 16.52 21.08 -0.45
C HIS A 312 17.37 19.81 -0.49
N GLU A 313 17.58 19.14 0.64
CA GLU A 313 18.35 17.89 0.69
C GLU A 313 17.61 16.79 1.45
N PRO A 314 17.82 15.51 1.07
CA PRO A 314 17.37 14.37 1.88
C PRO A 314 18.01 14.37 3.27
N PHE A 315 17.27 13.86 4.26
CA PHE A 315 17.75 13.73 5.64
C PHE A 315 17.16 12.51 6.34
N VAL A 316 17.66 12.19 7.54
CA VAL A 316 17.17 11.07 8.36
C VAL A 316 16.73 11.57 9.72
N PHE A 317 15.52 11.23 10.15
CA PHE A 317 15.09 11.36 11.54
C PHE A 317 15.59 10.22 12.40
N VAL A 318 16.17 10.60 13.54
CA VAL A 318 16.75 9.70 14.52
C VAL A 318 16.08 9.97 15.87
N GLY A 319 15.84 8.92 16.64
CA GLY A 319 15.24 8.96 17.96
C GLY A 319 16.14 9.62 19.01
N PRO A 320 15.69 9.70 20.27
CA PRO A 320 16.36 10.41 21.36
C PRO A 320 17.61 9.66 21.83
N SER A 321 18.40 10.28 22.69
CA SER A 321 19.46 9.57 23.42
C SER A 321 18.85 8.50 24.33
N ASP A 322 19.67 7.54 24.75
CA ASP A 322 19.23 6.55 25.72
C ASP A 322 18.72 7.24 26.98
N ASN A 323 17.51 6.87 27.41
CA ASN A 323 16.81 7.46 28.54
C ASN A 323 15.74 6.50 29.07
N ASP A 324 15.38 6.67 30.34
CA ASP A 324 14.33 5.95 31.05
C ASP A 324 13.14 6.86 31.43
N GLY A 325 13.02 8.01 30.75
CA GLY A 325 12.00 9.01 31.04
C GLY A 325 10.62 8.66 30.48
N ASP A 326 9.64 9.48 30.86
CA ASP A 326 8.23 9.28 30.47
C ASP A 326 7.96 9.58 28.98
N ILE A 327 8.86 10.30 28.31
CA ILE A 327 8.74 10.69 26.91
C ILE A 327 9.78 9.91 26.10
N GLU A 328 9.30 8.94 25.31
CA GLU A 328 10.12 8.14 24.40
C GLU A 328 11.31 7.43 25.08
N PRO A 329 11.05 6.53 26.06
CA PRO A 329 12.09 5.73 26.69
C PRO A 329 12.81 4.89 25.64
N PHE A 330 14.14 4.89 25.68
CA PHE A 330 14.95 4.28 24.62
C PHE A 330 16.31 3.80 25.14
N ALA A 331 16.82 2.72 24.55
CA ALA A 331 18.08 2.08 24.99
C ALA A 331 18.97 1.60 23.83
N ARG A 332 18.65 2.02 22.59
CA ARG A 332 19.38 1.60 21.37
C ARG A 332 19.92 2.78 20.56
N ALA A 333 20.15 3.93 21.20
CA ALA A 333 20.58 5.16 20.54
C ALA A 333 21.86 5.01 19.71
N LYS A 334 22.82 4.23 20.20
CA LYS A 334 24.06 3.95 19.45
C LYS A 334 23.77 3.16 18.16
N ALA A 335 23.00 2.08 18.26
CA ALA A 335 22.68 1.23 17.10
C ALA A 335 21.85 1.98 16.06
N GLU A 336 20.87 2.77 16.51
CA GLU A 336 20.04 3.60 15.63
C GLU A 336 20.84 4.71 14.96
N GLY A 337 21.73 5.39 15.69
CA GLY A 337 22.61 6.41 15.13
C GLY A 337 23.62 5.85 14.13
N ASP A 338 24.21 4.69 14.43
CA ASP A 338 25.11 3.99 13.50
C ASP A 338 24.41 3.54 12.21
N PHE A 339 23.15 3.10 12.34
CA PHE A 339 22.28 2.74 11.22
C PHE A 339 21.95 3.98 10.38
N ALA A 340 21.40 5.03 11.01
CA ALA A 340 21.00 6.29 10.36
C ALA A 340 22.15 6.91 9.56
N ALA A 341 23.35 6.93 10.13
CA ALA A 341 24.53 7.58 9.56
C ALA A 341 25.02 6.94 8.24
N ARG A 342 24.47 5.79 7.83
CA ARG A 342 24.91 4.99 6.68
C ARG A 342 23.82 4.79 5.63
N LEU A 343 22.67 5.43 5.74
CA LEU A 343 21.54 5.25 4.82
C LEU A 343 21.61 6.09 3.55
N GLY A 344 22.62 6.96 3.41
CA GLY A 344 22.84 7.77 2.20
C GLY A 344 22.72 9.28 2.43
N PRO A 345 21.68 9.80 3.12
CA PRO A 345 21.59 11.23 3.40
C PRO A 345 22.75 11.77 4.24
N SER A 346 23.04 13.06 4.07
CA SER A 346 24.16 13.75 4.72
C SER A 346 23.78 14.43 6.05
N LEU A 347 22.48 14.65 6.26
CA LEU A 347 21.92 15.36 7.38
C LEU A 347 21.10 14.42 8.26
N LEU A 348 21.37 14.43 9.56
CA LEU A 348 20.57 13.76 10.59
C LEU A 348 19.77 14.79 11.39
N MET A 349 18.54 14.47 11.74
CA MET A 349 17.68 15.29 12.61
C MET A 349 17.18 14.48 13.79
N HIS A 350 17.13 15.08 14.98
CA HIS A 350 16.59 14.43 16.18
C HIS A 350 15.93 15.44 17.13
N GLY A 351 15.26 14.96 18.18
CA GLY A 351 14.60 15.80 19.18
C GLY A 351 13.15 16.18 18.86
N TRP A 352 12.56 15.55 17.84
CA TRP A 352 11.21 15.84 17.37
C TRP A 352 10.14 15.69 18.47
N LEU A 353 10.05 14.53 19.11
CA LEU A 353 8.95 14.26 20.06
C LEU A 353 9.05 15.14 21.31
N THR A 354 10.26 15.42 21.80
CA THR A 354 10.47 16.34 22.92
C THR A 354 10.05 17.77 22.57
N ALA A 355 10.41 18.26 21.39
CA ALA A 355 9.98 19.58 20.91
C ALA A 355 8.45 19.63 20.73
N HIS A 356 7.86 18.59 20.14
CA HIS A 356 6.42 18.48 19.95
C HIS A 356 5.64 18.43 21.27
N ALA A 357 6.11 17.65 22.25
CA ALA A 357 5.49 17.56 23.57
C ALA A 357 5.52 18.90 24.32
N ARG A 358 6.64 19.63 24.26
CA ARG A 358 6.74 20.98 24.82
C ARG A 358 5.77 21.94 24.13
N ALA A 359 5.73 21.91 22.80
CA ALA A 359 4.86 22.74 22.00
C ALA A 359 3.37 22.50 22.34
N GLN A 360 2.96 21.25 22.55
CA GLN A 360 1.60 20.93 23.01
C GLN A 360 1.29 21.44 24.42
N GLN A 361 2.24 21.32 25.36
CA GLN A 361 2.06 21.85 26.72
C GLN A 361 1.90 23.38 26.72
N GLU A 362 2.66 24.07 25.87
CA GLU A 362 2.55 25.52 25.71
C GLU A 362 1.21 25.93 25.10
N ARG A 363 0.76 25.23 24.06
CA ARG A 363 -0.57 25.41 23.47
C ARG A 363 -1.69 25.23 24.51
N ALA A 364 -1.59 24.20 25.36
CA ALA A 364 -2.57 23.96 26.42
C ALA A 364 -2.59 25.10 27.46
N ARG A 365 -1.42 25.65 27.83
CA ARG A 365 -1.32 26.81 28.73
C ARG A 365 -1.96 28.08 28.15
N GLN A 366 -2.01 28.20 26.83
CA GLN A 366 -2.59 29.33 26.12
C GLN A 366 -4.06 29.11 25.72
N GLY A 367 -4.75 28.14 26.33
CA GLY A 367 -6.19 27.91 26.14
C GLY A 367 -6.55 26.98 24.98
N GLY A 368 -5.58 26.33 24.34
CA GLY A 368 -5.83 25.27 23.38
C GLY A 368 -6.33 23.99 24.05
N ALA A 369 -7.10 23.17 23.32
CA ALA A 369 -7.60 21.90 23.82
C ALA A 369 -6.46 20.98 24.29
N ASN A 370 -6.65 20.30 25.42
CA ASN A 370 -5.70 19.32 25.92
C ASN A 370 -5.71 18.10 24.99
N VAL A 371 -4.55 17.71 24.48
CA VAL A 371 -4.43 16.69 23.43
C VAL A 371 -3.84 15.41 24.05
N SER A 372 -4.31 14.24 23.59
CA SER A 372 -3.80 12.93 24.05
C SER A 372 -2.27 12.87 23.93
N PHE A 373 -1.60 12.29 24.94
CA PHE A 373 -0.16 12.01 24.94
C PHE A 373 0.27 11.13 23.75
N SER A 374 -0.66 10.39 23.15
CA SER A 374 -0.41 9.60 21.94
C SER A 374 -0.25 10.45 20.68
N LYS A 375 -0.69 11.73 20.69
CA LYS A 375 -0.52 12.65 19.55
C LYS A 375 0.96 13.01 19.41
N GLY A 376 1.63 12.35 18.47
CA GLY A 376 3.06 12.43 18.23
C GLY A 376 3.73 11.07 18.06
N VAL A 377 3.06 9.98 18.46
CA VAL A 377 3.57 8.62 18.29
C VAL A 377 3.33 8.17 16.85
N GLY A 378 4.41 8.04 16.10
CA GLY A 378 4.44 7.47 14.75
C GLY A 378 5.01 6.05 14.72
N THR A 379 5.34 5.59 13.52
CA THR A 379 5.97 4.29 13.24
C THR A 379 7.26 4.09 14.02
N THR A 380 8.13 5.11 14.06
CA THR A 380 9.44 4.99 14.73
C THR A 380 9.33 5.00 16.24
N GLU A 381 8.46 5.84 16.81
CA GLU A 381 8.20 5.87 18.25
C GLU A 381 7.58 4.55 18.72
N TYR A 382 6.64 3.99 17.94
CA TYR A 382 6.06 2.68 18.24
C TYR A 382 7.08 1.55 18.14
N MET A 383 7.97 1.59 17.13
CA MET A 383 9.06 0.61 17.00
C MET A 383 10.00 0.64 18.22
N ARG A 384 10.35 1.83 18.71
CA ARG A 384 11.18 2.00 19.93
C ARG A 384 10.44 1.50 21.16
N PHE A 385 9.14 1.79 21.27
CA PHE A 385 8.29 1.27 22.36
C PHE A 385 8.25 -0.26 22.40
N CYS A 386 8.27 -0.94 21.25
CA CYS A 386 8.37 -2.41 21.17
C CYS A 386 9.77 -2.96 21.52
N GLY A 387 10.74 -2.10 21.84
CA GLY A 387 12.11 -2.48 22.18
C GLY A 387 13.07 -2.60 20.99
N GLY A 388 12.60 -2.28 19.77
CA GLY A 388 13.42 -2.17 18.57
C GLY A 388 14.04 -0.77 18.42
N TYR A 389 14.53 -0.46 17.22
CA TYR A 389 14.90 0.90 16.82
C TYR A 389 14.49 1.17 15.38
N GLY A 390 14.38 2.44 15.00
CA GLY A 390 13.89 2.76 13.66
C GLY A 390 14.17 4.20 13.26
N VAL A 391 14.24 4.43 11.96
CA VAL A 391 14.49 5.78 11.43
C VAL A 391 13.55 6.08 10.28
N THR A 392 13.20 7.35 10.15
CA THR A 392 12.50 7.86 8.97
C THR A 392 13.50 8.50 8.03
N VAL A 393 13.56 8.02 6.79
CA VAL A 393 14.36 8.63 5.73
C VAL A 393 13.47 9.51 4.88
N GLU A 394 13.78 10.79 4.88
CA GLU A 394 13.12 11.81 4.09
C GLU A 394 13.88 11.93 2.76
N CYS A 395 13.38 11.20 1.74
CA CYS A 395 14.15 10.86 0.56
C CYS A 395 14.30 12.00 -0.46
N GLY A 396 13.57 13.10 -0.27
CA GLY A 396 13.52 14.24 -1.18
C GLY A 396 12.14 14.89 -1.19
N GLN A 397 11.97 15.88 -2.06
CA GLN A 397 10.68 16.52 -2.26
C GLN A 397 9.69 15.54 -2.91
N HIS A 398 8.38 15.61 -2.59
CA HIS A 398 7.37 14.66 -3.09
C HIS A 398 7.41 14.36 -4.60
N ARG A 399 7.79 15.34 -5.43
CA ARG A 399 7.87 15.23 -6.90
C ARG A 399 9.30 15.16 -7.43
N ASP A 400 10.30 15.06 -6.57
CA ASP A 400 11.70 14.93 -7.00
C ASP A 400 11.91 13.56 -7.67
N PRO A 401 12.25 13.51 -8.97
CA PRO A 401 12.50 12.24 -9.66
C PRO A 401 13.71 11.47 -9.09
N LYS A 402 14.55 12.10 -8.27
CA LYS A 402 15.67 11.46 -7.58
C LYS A 402 15.28 10.81 -6.26
N ALA A 403 14.13 11.17 -5.66
CA ALA A 403 13.72 10.63 -4.36
C ALA A 403 13.57 9.08 -4.36
N PRO A 404 13.01 8.43 -5.39
CA PRO A 404 12.98 6.96 -5.46
C PRO A 404 14.38 6.32 -5.45
N GLN A 405 15.38 6.99 -6.04
CA GLN A 405 16.75 6.49 -6.06
C GLN A 405 17.43 6.63 -4.68
N VAL A 406 17.11 7.69 -3.93
CA VAL A 406 17.55 7.85 -2.53
C VAL A 406 16.93 6.76 -1.66
N ALA A 407 15.62 6.53 -1.79
CA ALA A 407 14.91 5.47 -1.09
C ALA A 407 15.51 4.08 -1.39
N TYR A 408 15.77 3.78 -2.66
CA TYR A 408 16.42 2.54 -3.09
C TYR A 408 17.82 2.37 -2.47
N GLY A 409 18.64 3.43 -2.50
CA GLY A 409 19.96 3.43 -1.87
C GLY A 409 19.91 3.21 -0.36
N ALA A 410 18.91 3.77 0.32
CA ALA A 410 18.69 3.56 1.75
C ALA A 410 18.33 2.10 2.07
N ILE A 411 17.47 1.46 1.26
CA ILE A 411 17.13 0.04 1.42
C ILE A 411 18.38 -0.84 1.28
N LEU A 412 19.16 -0.67 0.21
CA LEU A 412 20.38 -1.45 0.01
C LEU A 412 21.39 -1.24 1.12
N SER A 413 21.56 0.01 1.58
CA SER A 413 22.45 0.34 2.68
C SER A 413 21.99 -0.28 3.98
N ALA A 414 20.68 -0.28 4.27
CA ALA A 414 20.12 -0.94 5.44
C ALA A 414 20.35 -2.46 5.42
N LEU A 415 20.05 -3.11 4.30
CA LEU A 415 20.28 -4.54 4.11
C LEU A 415 21.77 -4.90 4.29
N ALA A 416 22.68 -4.11 3.73
CA ALA A 416 24.12 -4.31 3.85
C ALA A 416 24.65 -4.03 5.27
N HIS A 417 24.19 -2.96 5.91
CA HIS A 417 24.57 -2.59 7.27
C HIS A 417 24.20 -3.68 8.27
N LEU A 418 22.99 -4.22 8.16
CA LEU A 418 22.49 -5.31 8.99
C LEU A 418 23.01 -6.68 8.57
N GLN A 419 23.85 -6.74 7.54
CA GLN A 419 24.44 -7.95 6.97
C GLN A 419 23.38 -8.99 6.54
N LEU A 420 22.20 -8.52 6.13
CA LEU A 420 21.12 -9.37 5.62
C LEU A 420 21.45 -9.91 4.23
N ILE A 421 22.19 -9.14 3.43
CA ILE A 421 22.64 -9.49 2.09
C ILE A 421 24.17 -9.59 2.00
N ALA A 422 24.62 -10.17 0.89
CA ALA A 422 26.01 -10.33 0.50
C ALA A 422 26.68 -9.02 0.02
N ALA A 423 26.75 -7.98 0.85
CA ALA A 423 27.28 -6.68 0.42
C ALA A 423 28.34 -6.14 1.39
N PRO A 424 29.29 -5.32 0.91
CA PRO A 424 30.19 -4.55 1.77
C PRO A 424 29.40 -3.64 2.70
N ALA A 425 29.92 -3.42 3.91
CA ALA A 425 29.30 -2.49 4.85
C ALA A 425 29.24 -1.07 4.22
N PRO A 426 28.09 -0.39 4.29
CA PRO A 426 27.94 0.94 3.72
C PRO A 426 28.83 1.94 4.45
N LYS A 427 29.41 2.86 3.67
CA LYS A 427 30.18 3.98 4.21
C LYS A 427 29.25 4.93 4.96
N ARG A 428 29.80 5.59 5.98
CA ARG A 428 29.13 6.70 6.65
C ARG A 428 28.87 7.82 5.64
N SER A 429 27.61 8.25 5.53
CA SER A 429 27.16 9.35 4.68
C SER A 429 26.86 10.62 5.46
N ALA A 430 26.43 10.48 6.73
CA ALA A 430 26.08 11.61 7.57
C ALA A 430 27.30 12.47 7.91
N LYS A 431 27.18 13.78 7.64
CA LYS A 431 28.20 14.81 7.84
C LYS A 431 27.82 15.82 8.93
N ARG A 432 26.52 16.04 9.15
CA ARG A 432 26.01 17.00 10.12
C ARG A 432 24.72 16.51 10.76
N ALA A 433 24.45 17.01 11.96
CA ALA A 433 23.20 16.74 12.65
C ALA A 433 22.58 18.01 13.22
N ILE A 434 21.25 18.08 13.21
CA ILE A 434 20.46 19.15 13.78
C ILE A 434 19.56 18.57 14.88
N ARG A 435 19.55 19.21 16.05
CA ARG A 435 18.61 18.93 17.12
C ARG A 435 17.48 19.95 17.04
N ILE A 436 16.25 19.49 16.87
CA ILE A 436 15.05 20.33 16.98
C ILE A 436 14.85 20.66 18.46
N VAL A 437 14.75 21.95 18.80
CA VAL A 437 14.67 22.42 20.19
C VAL A 437 13.39 23.17 20.50
N ASP A 438 12.74 23.76 19.49
CA ASP A 438 11.57 24.61 19.67
C ASP A 438 10.61 24.55 18.46
N ALA A 439 9.35 24.91 18.68
CA ALA A 439 8.30 25.01 17.67
C ALA A 439 7.57 26.34 17.80
N VAL A 440 7.60 27.14 16.75
CA VAL A 440 6.95 28.45 16.71
C VAL A 440 5.60 28.30 16.02
N TRP A 441 4.52 28.66 16.72
CA TRP A 441 3.14 28.53 16.23
C TRP A 441 2.68 29.78 15.49
N CYS A 442 1.81 29.59 14.50
CA CYS A 442 0.95 30.63 13.96
C CYS A 442 -0.24 30.81 14.92
N PHE A 443 -0.54 32.05 15.32
CA PHE A 443 -1.69 32.36 16.16
C PHE A 443 -2.77 33.18 15.45
N SER A 444 -2.43 33.75 14.29
CA SER A 444 -3.31 34.62 13.51
C SER A 444 -3.06 34.42 12.02
N GLU A 445 -4.09 34.58 11.20
CA GLU A 445 -3.98 34.51 9.73
C GLU A 445 -2.97 35.51 9.13
N GLY A 446 -2.61 36.57 9.88
CA GLY A 446 -1.59 37.53 9.47
C GLY A 446 -0.15 37.15 9.83
N ASP A 447 0.07 36.06 10.56
CA ASP A 447 1.43 35.59 10.88
C ASP A 447 2.08 35.00 9.62
N CYS A 448 3.30 35.42 9.30
CA CYS A 448 3.97 35.02 8.07
C CYS A 448 5.49 34.86 8.24
N LEU A 449 6.11 34.08 7.36
CA LEU A 449 7.56 33.97 7.30
C LEU A 449 8.17 35.24 6.68
N GLU A 450 9.33 35.68 7.17
CA GLU A 450 10.01 36.87 6.66
C GLU A 450 10.41 36.72 5.18
N LYS A 451 10.76 35.50 4.80
CA LYS A 451 11.10 35.09 3.44
C LYS A 451 10.78 33.61 3.23
N ALA A 452 10.92 33.15 2.00
CA ALA A 452 10.82 31.72 1.68
C ALA A 452 12.03 30.95 2.24
N TRP A 453 11.89 30.47 3.48
CA TRP A 453 12.86 29.58 4.12
C TRP A 453 12.72 28.14 3.61
N THR A 454 13.80 27.40 3.73
CA THR A 454 13.83 25.96 3.54
C THR A 454 14.37 25.23 4.77
N THR A 455 13.89 24.01 5.00
CA THR A 455 14.38 23.12 6.05
C THR A 455 15.90 22.97 5.96
N GLY A 456 16.59 23.39 7.03
CA GLY A 456 18.04 23.33 7.16
C GLY A 456 18.77 24.65 6.82
N ASP A 457 18.03 25.71 6.47
CA ASP A 457 18.59 27.05 6.29
C ASP A 457 19.16 27.58 7.61
N ALA A 458 20.40 28.08 7.57
CA ALA A 458 21.06 28.65 8.74
C ALA A 458 20.52 30.05 9.03
N VAL A 459 20.37 30.36 10.31
CA VAL A 459 20.03 31.68 10.82
C VAL A 459 21.01 32.12 11.89
N THR A 460 21.27 33.43 11.93
CA THR A 460 22.13 34.04 12.95
C THR A 460 21.31 34.62 14.09
N ALA A 461 21.90 34.68 15.29
CA ALA A 461 21.26 35.28 16.45
C ALA A 461 20.73 36.70 16.15
N GLY A 462 19.43 36.93 16.35
CA GLY A 462 18.75 38.19 16.09
C GLY A 462 18.20 38.38 14.67
N GLU A 463 18.46 37.46 13.75
CA GLU A 463 17.87 37.47 12.40
C GLU A 463 16.35 37.28 12.48
N ILE A 464 15.59 38.05 11.70
CA ILE A 464 14.13 37.94 11.67
C ILE A 464 13.76 36.71 10.83
N VAL A 465 13.08 35.76 11.45
CA VAL A 465 12.63 34.52 10.79
C VAL A 465 11.20 34.68 10.28
N ALA A 466 10.35 35.35 11.06
CA ALA A 466 8.93 35.52 10.79
C ALA A 466 8.38 36.82 11.40
N ARG A 467 7.15 37.18 11.07
CA ARG A 467 6.41 38.30 11.64
C ARG A 467 5.03 37.87 12.11
N ARG A 468 4.58 38.47 13.21
CA ARG A 468 3.20 38.38 13.69
C ARG A 468 2.28 39.29 12.88
N ALA A 469 0.97 39.03 12.94
CA ALA A 469 -0.06 39.84 12.30
C ALA A 469 -0.03 41.33 12.73
N ASP A 470 0.43 41.64 13.93
CA ASP A 470 0.58 43.01 14.44
C ASP A 470 1.90 43.69 14.02
N GLY A 471 2.75 42.99 13.26
CA GLY A 471 4.05 43.45 12.79
C GLY A 471 5.22 43.12 13.72
N GLU A 472 4.99 42.46 14.87
CA GLU A 472 6.06 42.03 15.76
C GLU A 472 7.02 41.07 15.03
N ALA A 473 8.33 41.35 15.12
CA ALA A 473 9.36 40.54 14.49
C ALA A 473 9.77 39.36 15.38
N LEU A 474 9.59 38.14 14.87
CA LEU A 474 10.06 36.91 15.50
C LEU A 474 11.50 36.64 15.08
N LYS A 475 12.43 36.88 16.01
CA LYS A 475 13.87 36.75 15.77
C LYS A 475 14.42 35.41 16.25
N ALA A 476 15.42 34.90 15.53
CA ALA A 476 16.18 33.73 15.97
C ALA A 476 16.87 34.04 17.32
N PRO A 477 16.63 33.25 18.37
CA PRO A 477 17.19 33.53 19.70
C PRO A 477 18.70 33.32 19.78
N ARG A 478 19.25 32.53 18.86
CA ARG A 478 20.67 32.16 18.76
C ARG A 478 20.97 31.67 17.34
N ASP A 479 22.23 31.38 17.05
CA ASP A 479 22.61 30.72 15.80
C ASP A 479 21.97 29.34 15.70
N GLY A 480 21.39 29.02 14.56
CA GLY A 480 20.66 27.77 14.39
C GLY A 480 20.11 27.58 12.99
N PHE A 481 19.01 26.84 12.90
CA PHE A 481 18.40 26.43 11.65
C PHE A 481 16.89 26.55 11.68
N VAL A 482 16.31 26.94 10.56
CA VAL A 482 14.85 26.88 10.33
C VAL A 482 14.50 25.49 9.81
N ILE A 483 13.50 24.84 10.41
CA ILE A 483 13.07 23.48 10.11
C ILE A 483 11.57 23.48 9.84
N PHE A 484 11.13 22.80 8.76
CA PHE A 484 9.73 22.74 8.32
C PHE A 484 9.00 24.09 8.31
N PRO A 485 9.52 25.09 7.58
CA PRO A 485 8.82 26.36 7.42
C PRO A 485 7.48 26.13 6.69
N ASN A 486 6.40 26.69 7.25
CA ASN A 486 5.08 26.66 6.66
C ASN A 486 4.77 28.01 5.99
N PRO A 487 4.70 28.07 4.65
CA PRO A 487 4.43 29.31 3.93
C PRO A 487 2.98 29.77 4.01
N GLU A 488 2.05 28.85 4.32
CA GLU A 488 0.60 29.10 4.39
C GLU A 488 0.05 28.52 5.70
N PRO A 489 0.43 29.08 6.86
CA PRO A 489 0.06 28.53 8.16
C PRO A 489 -1.37 28.92 8.55
N GLU A 490 -2.18 27.93 8.91
CA GLU A 490 -3.46 28.19 9.59
C GLU A 490 -3.22 28.53 11.07
N PRO A 491 -4.12 29.29 11.71
CA PRO A 491 -4.04 29.54 13.15
C PRO A 491 -3.95 28.23 13.95
N PHE A 492 -3.05 28.22 14.93
CA PHE A 492 -2.69 27.06 15.76
C PHE A 492 -2.05 25.89 15.00
N VAL A 493 -1.44 26.16 13.86
CA VAL A 493 -0.49 25.27 13.16
C VAL A 493 0.92 25.85 13.30
N GLU A 494 1.94 25.00 13.30
CA GLU A 494 3.34 25.42 13.38
C GLU A 494 3.72 26.29 12.17
N LEU A 495 4.31 27.44 12.46
CA LEU A 495 4.88 28.37 11.49
C LEU A 495 6.25 27.88 11.04
N TYR A 496 7.09 27.48 11.99
CA TYR A 496 8.36 26.79 11.76
C TYR A 496 8.88 26.14 13.05
N TYR A 497 9.84 25.24 12.93
CA TYR A 497 10.61 24.68 14.03
C TYR A 497 12.02 25.27 14.06
N PHE A 498 12.58 25.49 15.25
CA PHE A 498 13.94 25.97 15.41
C PHE A 498 14.87 24.82 15.81
N GLY A 499 16.01 24.72 15.13
CA GLY A 499 17.02 23.68 15.34
C GLY A 499 18.41 24.23 15.66
N GLU A 500 19.21 23.42 16.34
CA GLU A 500 20.61 23.71 16.70
C GLU A 500 21.54 22.65 16.14
N ALA A 501 22.81 23.00 15.87
CA ALA A 501 23.81 22.00 15.52
C ALA A 501 23.98 20.96 16.64
N SER A 502 24.17 19.69 16.27
CA SER A 502 24.32 18.59 17.21
C SER A 502 25.55 17.75 16.91
N GLU A 503 26.30 17.42 17.96
CA GLU A 503 27.51 16.57 17.87
C GLU A 503 27.22 15.09 18.16
N ARG A 504 25.95 14.74 18.44
CA ARG A 504 25.56 13.44 19.01
C ARG A 504 26.02 12.22 18.21
N PHE A 505 26.08 12.35 16.89
CA PHE A 505 26.42 11.24 16.01
C PHE A 505 27.90 11.25 15.58
N GLY A 506 28.71 12.18 16.10
CA GLY A 506 30.08 12.43 15.64
C GLY A 506 30.14 12.97 14.21
N GLN A 507 31.35 13.24 13.71
CA GLN A 507 31.61 13.51 12.29
C GLN A 507 31.95 12.22 11.52
#